data_AF-A0A2E9QEU6-F1
#
_entry.id   AF-A0A2E9QEU6-F1
#
_cell.length_a   1.000
_cell.length_b   1.000
_cell.length_c   1.000
_cell.angle_alpha   90.00
_cell.angle_beta   90.00
_cell.angle_gamma   90.00
#
_symmetry.space_group_name_H-M   'P 1'
#
loop_
_entity.id
_entity.type
_entity.pdbx_description
1 polymer ?
#
loop_
_entity_poly.entity_id
_entity_poly.type
_entity_poly.pdbx_seq_one_letter_code
_entity_poly.pdbx_strand_id
1 'polypeptide(L)'
;MRRHLYDQPIEVKESIPEHPRALRLDLPEPPNGDASDQAFVYRFDDEVVGFFNRCGHVRLPMDLDDGKFFDREGMIICRVHGARFDERSGACIMGPAYTGLYRLLIQSGNRPAHDENSKDSSPTTPSEQSFYKSNTMAESSAVSTGELGSSGERAGEQAPNYRILGWEGPVASK
;
A
#
# COMPACT_ATOMS: atom_id res chain seq x y z
N MET A 1 -11.00 15.41 21.98
CA MET A 1 -11.21 15.45 20.52
C MET A 1 -9.87 15.28 19.84
N ARG A 2 -9.71 14.30 18.95
CA ARG A 2 -8.47 14.09 18.19
C ARG A 2 -8.39 15.22 17.15
N ARG A 3 -7.66 16.30 17.45
CA ARG A 3 -7.48 17.51 16.61
C ARG A 3 -6.70 17.25 15.30
N HIS A 4 -6.64 16.02 14.84
CA HIS A 4 -5.77 15.58 13.74
C HIS A 4 -6.54 14.79 12.68
N LEU A 5 -7.87 14.82 12.71
CA LEU A 5 -8.71 14.10 11.76
C LEU A 5 -9.72 15.09 11.16
N TYR A 6 -9.91 15.00 9.85
CA TYR A 6 -11.01 15.67 9.16
C TYR A 6 -12.33 15.28 9.83
N ASP A 7 -13.11 16.27 10.24
CA ASP A 7 -14.40 16.11 10.92
C ASP A 7 -15.57 16.06 9.93
N GLN A 8 -15.39 16.65 8.75
CA GLN A 8 -16.30 16.54 7.62
C GLN A 8 -15.90 15.41 6.67
N PRO A 9 -16.87 14.73 6.01
CA PRO A 9 -16.58 13.80 4.94
C PRO A 9 -15.75 14.44 3.82
N ILE A 10 -14.78 13.71 3.31
CA ILE A 10 -13.99 14.12 2.15
C ILE A 10 -14.79 13.79 0.89
N GLU A 11 -15.16 14.84 0.14
CA GLU A 11 -15.81 14.68 -1.15
C GLU A 11 -14.81 14.20 -2.21
N VAL A 12 -15.14 13.11 -2.90
CA VAL A 12 -14.37 12.59 -4.03
C VAL A 12 -15.23 12.70 -5.28
N LYS A 13 -14.77 13.51 -6.24
CA LYS A 13 -15.48 13.80 -7.48
C LYS A 13 -15.05 12.89 -8.63
N GLU A 14 -13.82 12.39 -8.56
CA GLU A 14 -13.29 11.45 -9.53
C GLU A 14 -13.92 10.06 -9.37
N SER A 15 -13.86 9.28 -10.45
CA SER A 15 -14.30 7.89 -10.41
C SER A 15 -13.39 7.07 -9.48
N ILE A 16 -13.98 6.51 -8.42
CA ILE A 16 -13.27 5.66 -7.47
C ILE A 16 -13.14 4.26 -8.06
N PRO A 17 -11.91 3.73 -8.25
CA PRO A 17 -11.70 2.40 -8.81
C PRO A 17 -12.07 1.29 -7.82
N GLU A 18 -12.43 0.13 -8.35
CA GLU A 18 -12.59 -1.11 -7.59
C GLU A 18 -11.23 -1.65 -7.13
N HIS A 19 -11.22 -2.26 -5.95
CA HIS A 19 -10.11 -3.07 -5.45
C HIS A 19 -9.70 -4.13 -6.49
N PRO A 20 -8.39 -4.43 -6.68
CA PRO A 20 -7.23 -3.95 -5.91
C PRO A 20 -6.55 -2.72 -6.54
N ARG A 21 -7.30 -1.75 -7.06
CA ARG A 21 -6.77 -0.44 -7.44
C ARG A 21 -7.27 0.63 -6.48
N ALA A 22 -6.52 1.71 -6.35
CA ALA A 22 -6.91 2.86 -5.55
C ALA A 22 -6.65 4.17 -6.31
N LEU A 23 -7.43 5.18 -5.96
CA LEU A 23 -7.22 6.56 -6.33
C LEU A 23 -6.47 7.25 -5.19
N ARG A 24 -5.33 7.87 -5.50
CA ARG A 24 -4.60 8.72 -4.56
C ARG A 24 -5.21 10.12 -4.58
N LEU A 25 -5.34 10.71 -3.39
CA LEU A 25 -5.90 12.05 -3.17
C LEU A 25 -4.89 12.91 -2.42
N ASP A 26 -4.79 14.16 -2.84
CA ASP A 26 -4.16 15.22 -2.05
C ASP A 26 -5.23 15.93 -1.23
N LEU A 27 -5.05 15.98 0.08
CA LEU A 27 -5.98 16.58 1.02
C LEU A 27 -5.44 17.94 1.48
N PRO A 28 -6.06 19.06 1.06
CA PRO A 28 -5.65 20.38 1.53
C PRO A 28 -6.10 20.61 2.98
N GLU A 29 -5.47 21.58 3.64
CA GLU A 29 -5.90 22.14 4.94
C GLU A 29 -6.12 21.09 6.05
N PRO A 30 -5.14 20.23 6.35
CA PRO A 30 -5.28 19.25 7.41
C PRO A 30 -5.49 19.92 8.79
N PRO A 31 -6.39 19.41 9.65
CA PRO A 31 -6.75 20.04 10.93
C PRO A 31 -5.61 20.21 11.93
N ASN A 32 -4.48 19.54 11.70
CA ASN A 32 -3.28 19.61 12.53
C ASN A 32 -2.37 20.80 12.18
N GLY A 33 -2.67 21.57 11.13
CA GLY A 33 -1.88 22.71 10.67
C GLY A 33 -0.74 22.35 9.73
N ASP A 34 -0.66 21.10 9.25
CA ASP A 34 0.27 20.74 8.17
C ASP A 34 -0.13 21.44 6.85
N ALA A 35 0.81 21.53 5.90
CA ALA A 35 0.53 22.16 4.60
C ALA A 35 -0.40 21.32 3.72
N SER A 36 -0.29 20.00 3.81
CA SER A 36 -1.14 19.04 3.10
C SER A 36 -1.05 17.65 3.73
N ASP A 37 -2.09 16.85 3.50
CA ASP A 37 -2.10 15.42 3.74
C ASP A 37 -2.34 14.65 2.44
N GLN A 38 -2.08 13.34 2.47
CA GLN A 38 -2.39 12.46 1.35
C GLN A 38 -3.22 11.28 1.82
N ALA A 39 -4.09 10.81 0.93
CA ALA A 39 -4.96 9.67 1.16
C ALA A 39 -5.05 8.79 -0.07
N PHE A 40 -5.67 7.62 0.12
CA PHE A 40 -6.06 6.76 -0.98
C PHE A 40 -7.44 6.19 -0.71
N VAL A 41 -8.22 6.03 -1.78
CA VAL A 41 -9.60 5.57 -1.74
C VAL A 41 -9.86 4.53 -2.82
N TYR A 42 -10.74 3.58 -2.54
CA TYR A 42 -11.14 2.52 -3.46
C TYR A 42 -12.52 1.99 -3.07
N ARG A 43 -13.14 1.27 -3.99
CA ARG A 43 -14.36 0.50 -3.73
C ARG A 43 -13.99 -0.93 -3.33
N PHE A 44 -14.62 -1.42 -2.28
CA PHE A 44 -14.47 -2.78 -1.80
C PHE A 44 -15.86 -3.31 -1.43
N ASP A 45 -16.30 -4.31 -2.19
CA ASP A 45 -17.70 -4.74 -2.26
C ASP A 45 -18.63 -3.54 -2.58
N ASP A 46 -19.62 -3.25 -1.73
CA ASP A 46 -20.56 -2.14 -1.90
C ASP A 46 -20.15 -0.85 -1.17
N GLU A 47 -18.94 -0.79 -0.62
CA GLU A 47 -18.49 0.34 0.20
C GLU A 47 -17.30 1.08 -0.41
N VAL A 48 -17.27 2.40 -0.18
CA VAL A 48 -16.07 3.20 -0.41
C VAL A 48 -15.22 3.19 0.85
N VAL A 49 -13.97 2.74 0.68
CA VAL A 49 -12.96 2.69 1.74
C VAL A 49 -11.90 3.74 1.46
N GLY A 50 -11.44 4.42 2.52
CA GLY A 50 -10.42 5.45 2.41
C GLY A 50 -9.55 5.52 3.65
N PHE A 51 -8.24 5.68 3.44
CA PHE A 51 -7.25 5.81 4.50
C PHE A 51 -6.26 6.93 4.18
N PHE A 52 -5.64 7.49 5.22
CA PHE A 52 -4.45 8.30 5.03
C PHE A 52 -3.32 7.48 4.41
N ASN A 53 -2.57 8.08 3.49
CA ASN A 53 -1.33 7.55 2.95
C ASN A 53 -0.18 7.73 3.96
N ARG A 54 -0.32 7.11 5.14
CA ARG A 54 0.67 7.17 6.23
C ARG A 54 0.76 5.82 6.92
N CYS A 55 1.91 5.18 6.84
CA CYS A 55 2.12 3.87 7.45
C CYS A 55 2.02 3.91 8.98
N GLY A 56 1.33 2.93 9.58
CA GLY A 56 1.27 2.76 11.05
C GLY A 56 2.61 2.41 11.71
N HIS A 57 3.69 2.22 10.94
CA HIS A 57 5.05 2.02 11.45
C HIS A 57 5.78 3.36 11.71
N VAL A 58 6.06 4.12 10.64
CA VAL A 58 6.89 5.35 10.70
C VAL A 58 6.19 6.60 10.15
N ARG A 59 4.88 6.54 9.87
CA ARG A 59 4.05 7.65 9.36
C ARG A 59 4.54 8.32 8.06
N LEU A 60 5.25 7.55 7.23
CA LEU A 60 5.66 7.93 5.88
C LEU A 60 4.61 7.49 4.84
N PRO A 61 4.60 8.13 3.65
CA PRO A 61 3.86 7.66 2.50
C PRO A 61 4.17 6.20 2.15
N MET A 62 3.16 5.47 1.72
CA MET A 62 3.19 4.02 1.52
C MET A 62 3.40 3.60 0.06
N ASP A 63 3.07 4.45 -0.90
CA ASP A 63 2.95 4.12 -2.33
C ASP A 63 4.18 4.43 -3.16
N LEU A 64 5.21 5.08 -2.61
CA LEU A 64 6.36 5.58 -3.37
C LEU A 64 5.94 6.53 -4.51
N ASP A 65 4.88 7.32 -4.29
CA ASP A 65 4.35 8.32 -5.21
C ASP A 65 3.64 7.76 -6.47
N ASP A 66 3.50 6.45 -6.64
CA ASP A 66 2.90 5.84 -7.83
C ASP A 66 1.45 5.38 -7.67
N GLY A 67 0.83 5.67 -6.51
CA GLY A 67 -0.57 5.33 -6.23
C GLY A 67 -0.85 3.82 -6.09
N LYS A 68 0.17 2.96 -5.91
CA LYS A 68 -0.03 1.53 -5.67
C LYS A 68 -0.01 1.23 -4.18
N PHE A 69 -1.12 0.66 -3.72
CA PHE A 69 -1.35 0.37 -2.31
C PHE A 69 -1.60 -1.10 -2.02
N PHE A 70 -1.72 -1.96 -3.03
CA PHE A 70 -2.07 -3.37 -2.84
C PHE A 70 -0.97 -4.30 -3.31
N ASP A 71 -0.79 -5.41 -2.61
CA ASP A 71 0.07 -6.51 -3.05
C ASP A 71 -0.67 -7.49 -3.97
N ARG A 72 -0.05 -8.63 -4.26
CA ARG A 72 -0.59 -9.62 -5.21
C ARG A 72 -1.80 -10.36 -4.65
N GLU A 73 -1.90 -10.39 -3.33
CA GLU A 73 -2.97 -11.01 -2.57
C GLU A 73 -4.13 -10.05 -2.31
N GLY A 74 -3.98 -8.76 -2.65
CA GLY A 74 -5.01 -7.74 -2.46
C GLY A 74 -4.99 -7.09 -1.08
N MET A 75 -3.99 -7.39 -0.24
CA MET A 75 -3.84 -6.68 1.04
C MET A 75 -3.25 -5.30 0.80
N ILE A 76 -3.57 -4.33 1.66
CA ILE A 76 -2.89 -3.04 1.63
C ILE A 76 -1.43 -3.26 2.06
N ILE A 77 -0.48 -2.71 1.32
CA ILE A 77 0.95 -2.82 1.61
C ILE A 77 1.62 -1.45 1.69
N CYS A 78 2.44 -1.27 2.72
CA CYS A 78 3.45 -0.22 2.73
C CYS A 78 4.61 -0.66 1.84
N ARG A 79 4.73 -0.08 0.64
CA ARG A 79 5.75 -0.47 -0.34
C ARG A 79 7.17 -0.07 0.05
N VAL A 80 7.33 0.73 1.10
CA VAL A 80 8.64 1.11 1.65
C VAL A 80 9.27 -0.02 2.46
N HIS A 81 8.50 -0.67 3.35
CA HIS A 81 9.05 -1.65 4.31
C HIS A 81 8.22 -2.93 4.48
N GLY A 82 7.16 -3.12 3.69
CA GLY A 82 6.41 -4.37 3.60
C GLY A 82 5.33 -4.63 4.65
N ALA A 83 5.00 -3.64 5.50
CA ALA A 83 3.87 -3.79 6.42
C ALA A 83 2.56 -4.03 5.64
N ARG A 84 1.74 -4.97 6.10
CA ARG A 84 0.46 -5.31 5.46
C ARG A 84 -0.72 -4.98 6.36
N PHE A 85 -1.79 -4.51 5.76
CA PHE A 85 -3.01 -4.10 6.43
C PHE A 85 -4.24 -4.68 5.73
N ASP A 86 -5.26 -4.93 6.53
CA ASP A 86 -6.59 -5.36 6.09
C ASP A 86 -7.24 -4.30 5.20
N GLU A 87 -7.74 -4.70 4.05
CA GLU A 87 -8.31 -3.83 3.02
C GLU A 87 -9.68 -3.25 3.41
N ARG A 88 -10.36 -3.78 4.42
CA ARG A 88 -11.65 -3.25 4.87
C ARG A 88 -11.49 -2.32 6.07
N SER A 89 -10.76 -2.77 7.07
CA SER A 89 -10.62 -2.13 8.38
C SER A 89 -9.34 -1.29 8.53
N GLY A 90 -8.31 -1.57 7.73
CA GLY A 90 -6.97 -1.00 7.88
C GLY A 90 -6.19 -1.58 9.07
N ALA A 91 -6.67 -2.65 9.70
CA ALA A 91 -5.96 -3.30 10.80
C ALA A 91 -4.60 -3.83 10.32
N CYS A 92 -3.56 -3.71 11.16
CA CYS A 92 -2.26 -4.29 10.84
C CYS A 92 -2.32 -5.82 10.90
N ILE A 93 -2.04 -6.48 9.78
CA ILE A 93 -2.00 -7.94 9.66
C ILE A 93 -0.56 -8.44 9.78
N MET A 94 0.39 -7.72 9.18
CA MET A 94 1.80 -8.12 9.12
C MET A 94 2.73 -6.93 9.32
N GLY A 95 3.77 -7.15 10.12
CA GLY A 95 4.75 -6.14 10.51
C GLY A 95 5.55 -5.57 9.33
N PRO A 96 6.31 -4.48 9.55
CA PRO A 96 6.75 -3.98 10.87
C PRO A 96 5.79 -3.03 11.60
N ALA A 97 4.59 -2.76 11.07
CA ALA A 97 3.64 -1.90 11.77
C ALA A 97 3.09 -2.56 13.05
N TYR A 98 2.82 -1.74 14.06
CA TYR A 98 2.19 -2.16 15.33
C TYR A 98 0.79 -1.55 15.52
N THR A 99 0.40 -0.63 14.64
CA THR A 99 -0.92 0.00 14.63
C THR A 99 -1.52 -0.08 13.23
N GLY A 100 -2.86 -0.08 13.15
CA GLY A 100 -3.58 0.01 11.88
C GLY A 100 -3.52 1.40 11.25
N LEU A 101 -4.13 1.51 10.07
CA LEU A 101 -4.28 2.75 9.31
C LEU A 101 -5.40 3.61 9.88
N TYR A 102 -5.29 4.92 9.67
CA TYR A 102 -6.33 5.86 10.03
C TYR A 102 -7.34 5.99 8.88
N ARG A 103 -8.58 5.57 9.16
CA ARG A 103 -9.70 5.60 8.20
C ARG A 103 -10.26 7.01 8.06
N LEU A 104 -10.65 7.34 6.83
CA LEU A 104 -11.31 8.58 6.46
C LEU A 104 -12.80 8.35 6.20
N LEU A 105 -13.61 9.38 6.44
CA LEU A 105 -15.00 9.41 6.00
C LEU A 105 -15.01 9.94 4.57
N ILE A 106 -15.47 9.13 3.62
CA ILE A 106 -15.48 9.47 2.19
C ILE A 106 -16.92 9.63 1.71
N GLN A 107 -17.17 10.71 0.99
CA GLN A 107 -18.41 10.95 0.27
C GLN A 107 -18.12 10.92 -1.23
N SER A 108 -18.49 9.82 -1.90
CA SER A 108 -18.32 9.73 -3.35
C SER A 108 -19.48 10.38 -4.09
N GLY A 109 -19.21 11.23 -5.08
CA GLY A 109 -20.21 11.58 -6.08
C GLY A 109 -20.61 10.34 -6.88
N ASN A 110 -21.92 10.07 -7.00
CA ASN A 110 -22.59 8.96 -7.71
C ASN A 110 -21.74 7.74 -8.12
N ARG A 111 -22.17 6.55 -7.66
CA ARG A 111 -21.69 5.26 -8.18
C ARG A 111 -21.84 5.25 -9.71
N PRO A 112 -20.81 4.98 -10.51
CA PRO A 112 -21.04 4.62 -11.90
C PRO A 112 -21.99 3.43 -11.89
N ALA A 113 -23.10 3.51 -12.63
CA ALA A 113 -24.07 2.43 -12.68
C ALA A 113 -23.32 1.12 -12.99
N HIS A 114 -23.53 0.09 -12.17
CA HIS A 114 -23.08 -1.23 -12.53
C HIS A 114 -23.77 -1.58 -13.84
N ASP A 115 -23.01 -1.83 -14.91
CA ASP A 115 -23.54 -2.38 -16.14
C ASP A 115 -24.02 -3.81 -15.84
N GLU A 116 -25.25 -3.92 -15.35
CA GLU A 116 -25.96 -5.18 -15.07
C GLU A 116 -26.42 -5.91 -16.35
N ASN A 117 -25.83 -5.57 -17.51
CA ASN A 117 -26.10 -6.24 -18.78
C ASN A 117 -24.92 -7.11 -19.23
N SER A 118 -24.52 -8.04 -18.37
CA SER A 118 -23.79 -9.26 -18.77
C SER A 118 -24.74 -10.45 -18.64
N LYS A 119 -25.68 -10.57 -19.58
CA LYS A 119 -26.40 -11.83 -19.81
C LYS A 119 -25.46 -12.81 -20.48
N ASP A 120 -25.58 -14.08 -20.08
CA ASP A 120 -25.09 -15.31 -20.74
C ASP A 120 -23.57 -15.61 -20.58
N SER A 121 -23.10 -16.78 -20.16
CA SER A 121 -23.69 -18.07 -19.82
C SER A 121 -22.71 -18.79 -18.89
N SER A 122 -23.21 -19.56 -17.93
CA SER A 122 -22.42 -20.68 -17.39
C SER A 122 -22.23 -21.74 -18.48
N PRO A 123 -21.05 -22.35 -18.60
CA PRO A 123 -20.96 -23.73 -19.02
C PRO A 123 -20.69 -24.59 -17.80
N THR A 124 -21.64 -25.48 -17.53
CA THR A 124 -21.49 -26.69 -16.74
C THR A 124 -20.21 -27.43 -17.12
N THR A 125 -19.50 -27.90 -16.11
CA THR A 125 -18.40 -28.88 -16.20
C THR A 125 -18.82 -30.13 -16.98
N PRO A 126 -17.87 -30.85 -17.58
CA PRO A 126 -17.41 -32.04 -16.87
C PRO A 126 -15.88 -32.20 -16.84
N SER A 127 -15.45 -32.84 -15.75
CA SER A 127 -14.22 -33.63 -15.55
C SER A 127 -13.35 -33.90 -16.77
N GLU A 128 -12.02 -33.76 -16.61
CA GLU A 128 -11.14 -34.93 -16.65
C GLU A 128 -9.71 -34.61 -16.16
N GLN A 129 -9.17 -35.60 -15.47
CA GLN A 129 -7.79 -35.71 -14.99
C GLN A 129 -6.81 -35.82 -16.17
N SER A 130 -5.51 -35.74 -15.86
CA SER A 130 -4.32 -35.86 -16.72
C SER A 130 -3.90 -34.52 -17.35
N PHE A 131 -2.79 -33.90 -16.94
CA PHE A 131 -1.44 -34.39 -17.20
C PHE A 131 -0.44 -33.73 -16.23
N TYR A 132 -0.04 -34.44 -15.18
CA TYR A 132 1.28 -34.24 -14.57
C TYR A 132 2.16 -35.39 -15.06
N LYS A 133 3.03 -35.09 -16.03
CA LYS A 133 4.22 -35.90 -16.33
C LYS A 133 5.36 -34.90 -16.54
N SER A 134 6.20 -34.73 -15.52
CA SER A 134 7.50 -35.42 -15.42
C SER A 134 8.46 -34.97 -16.52
N ASN A 135 9.48 -34.19 -16.18
CA ASN A 135 10.80 -34.36 -16.76
C ASN A 135 11.85 -34.30 -15.66
N THR A 136 12.48 -35.45 -15.46
CA THR A 136 13.70 -35.72 -14.70
C THR A 136 14.80 -36.07 -15.70
N MET A 137 16.05 -36.08 -15.22
CA MET A 137 17.32 -36.49 -15.86
C MET A 137 18.04 -35.37 -16.64
N ALA A 138 19.34 -35.16 -16.53
CA ALA A 138 20.39 -35.72 -15.68
C ALA A 138 21.66 -34.85 -15.81
N GLU A 139 22.42 -34.78 -14.70
CA GLU A 139 23.89 -34.85 -14.53
C GLU A 139 24.81 -34.44 -15.71
N SER A 140 25.87 -33.67 -15.49
CA SER A 140 27.12 -34.27 -14.96
C SER A 140 28.13 -33.25 -14.42
N SER A 141 28.73 -33.67 -13.30
CA SER A 141 29.91 -33.24 -12.55
C SER A 141 31.10 -32.61 -13.29
N ALA A 142 31.76 -31.65 -12.63
CA ALA A 142 33.21 -31.65 -12.46
C ALA A 142 33.61 -30.86 -11.20
N VAL A 143 34.35 -31.53 -10.33
CA VAL A 143 35.05 -30.99 -9.15
C VAL A 143 36.34 -30.28 -9.60
N SER A 144 36.68 -29.16 -8.98
CA SER A 144 38.08 -28.74 -8.84
C SER A 144 38.22 -27.77 -7.66
N THR A 145 39.08 -28.16 -6.72
CA THR A 145 39.53 -27.41 -5.55
C THR A 145 40.62 -26.41 -5.92
N GLY A 146 40.58 -25.20 -5.34
CA GLY A 146 41.67 -24.23 -5.40
C GLY A 146 41.53 -23.16 -4.32
N GLU A 147 42.59 -22.99 -3.54
CA GLU A 147 42.73 -22.25 -2.28
C GLU A 147 42.95 -20.72 -2.40
N LEU A 148 42.56 -20.02 -1.31
CA LEU A 148 43.19 -18.87 -0.61
C LEU A 148 43.42 -17.49 -1.27
N GLY A 149 43.06 -16.44 -0.51
CA GLY A 149 43.60 -15.06 -0.57
C GLY A 149 42.51 -13.98 -0.65
N SER A 150 42.06 -13.41 0.48
CA SER A 150 42.56 -12.18 1.14
C SER A 150 41.95 -10.85 0.64
N SER A 151 41.35 -10.12 1.61
CA SER A 151 41.32 -8.65 1.79
C SER A 151 40.67 -7.70 0.76
N GLY A 152 39.80 -6.80 1.26
CA GLY A 152 39.38 -5.54 0.62
C GLY A 152 37.89 -5.25 0.88
N GLU A 153 37.48 -4.69 2.02
CA GLU A 153 37.31 -3.24 2.26
C GLU A 153 36.40 -2.47 1.26
N ARG A 154 35.16 -2.22 1.72
CA ARG A 154 34.46 -0.92 1.76
C ARG A 154 34.08 -0.21 0.44
N ALA A 155 32.78 -0.25 0.13
CA ALA A 155 31.92 0.89 -0.25
C ALA A 155 30.46 0.42 -0.04
N GLY A 156 29.57 1.03 0.74
CA GLY A 156 29.41 2.46 0.96
C GLY A 156 28.29 3.03 0.08
N GLU A 157 27.22 2.28 -0.22
CA GLU A 157 26.04 2.82 -0.90
C GLU A 157 25.25 3.70 0.08
N GLN A 158 25.49 5.00 -0.08
CA GLN A 158 24.84 6.08 0.63
C GLN A 158 23.35 6.07 0.32
N ALA A 159 22.55 5.80 1.35
CA ALA A 159 21.14 6.17 1.37
C ALA A 159 21.02 7.70 1.15
N PRO A 160 20.02 8.18 0.39
CA PRO A 160 19.85 9.61 0.19
C PRO A 160 19.57 10.31 1.52
N ASN A 161 20.40 11.31 1.83
CA ASN A 161 20.25 12.20 2.97
C ASN A 161 18.93 12.97 2.86
N TYR A 162 17.88 12.54 3.56
CA TYR A 162 16.78 13.44 3.88
C TYR A 162 17.28 14.39 4.97
N ARG A 163 17.49 15.65 4.60
CA ARG A 163 17.72 16.73 5.58
C ARG A 163 16.44 16.84 6.41
N ILE A 164 16.51 16.42 7.67
CA ILE A 164 15.54 16.86 8.68
C ILE A 164 15.77 18.37 8.82
N LEU A 165 14.86 19.17 8.26
CA LEU A 165 14.80 20.59 8.56
C LEU A 165 14.44 20.69 10.04
N GLY A 166 15.40 21.15 10.84
CA GLY A 166 15.21 21.46 12.25
C GLY A 166 14.10 22.47 12.40
N TRP A 167 13.03 22.06 13.09
CA TRP A 167 12.01 22.97 13.56
C TRP A 167 12.52 23.66 14.81
N GLU A 168 12.86 24.93 14.69
CA GLU A 168 13.20 25.79 15.83
C GLU A 168 11.92 26.50 16.28
N GLY A 169 11.26 25.93 17.29
CA GLY A 169 10.08 26.54 17.91
C GLY A 169 10.44 27.79 18.72
N PRO A 170 9.47 28.71 18.96
CA PRO A 170 9.76 29.97 19.64
C PRO A 170 10.10 29.74 21.12
N VAL A 171 11.20 30.36 21.54
CA VAL A 171 11.62 30.47 22.94
C VAL A 171 10.61 31.34 23.68
N ALA A 172 9.95 30.78 24.71
CA ALA A 172 9.07 31.53 25.58
C ALA A 172 9.88 32.51 26.45
N SER A 173 9.64 33.81 26.28
CA SER A 173 10.13 34.85 27.20
C SER A 173 9.20 34.97 28.40
N LYS A 174 9.81 35.13 29.58
CA LYS A 174 9.19 35.28 30.91
C LYS A 174 8.25 36.49 31.03
#